data_AF-A0A975K5Q1-F1
#
_entry.id   AF-A0A975K5Q1-F1
#
_cell.length_a   1.000
_cell.length_b   1.000
_cell.length_c   1.000
_cell.angle_alpha   90.00
_cell.angle_beta   90.00
_cell.angle_gamma   90.00
#
_symmetry.space_group_name_H-M   'P 1'
#
loop_
_entity.id
_entity.type
_entity.pdbx_description
1 polymer ?
#
loop_
_entity_poly.entity_id
_entity_poly.type
_entity_poly.pdbx_seq_one_letter_code
_entity_poly.pdbx_strand_id
1 'polypeptide(L)' 'MTEKTYATGKPLPPRSEWVPRLFFRKEGFYVIDLPSDDDLNAHAEANPGTVRIEDAAGNLLWPEGTKQ' A
#
# COMPACT_ATOMS: atom_id res chain seq x y z
N MET A 1 -5.10 25.88 -2.12
CA MET A 1 -5.48 24.49 -1.79
C MET A 1 -4.28 23.64 -2.12
N THR A 2 -3.58 23.11 -1.12
CA THR A 2 -2.49 22.17 -1.33
C THR A 2 -3.12 20.86 -1.80
N GLU A 3 -3.00 20.57 -3.09
CA GLU A 3 -3.42 19.26 -3.62
C GLU A 3 -2.64 18.20 -2.86
N LYS A 4 -3.37 17.30 -2.18
CA LYS A 4 -2.74 16.15 -1.52
C LYS A 4 -2.27 15.23 -2.64
N THR A 5 -0.96 15.04 -2.74
CA THR A 5 -0.32 14.14 -3.70
C THR A 5 0.05 12.81 -3.02
N TYR A 6 0.26 11.75 -3.80
CA TYR A 6 0.81 10.48 -3.28
C TYR A 6 2.22 10.70 -2.69
N ALA A 7 2.77 9.68 -2.02
CA ALA A 7 4.21 9.58 -1.77
C ALA A 7 5.05 9.70 -3.07
N THR A 8 4.45 9.35 -4.23
CA THR A 8 5.05 9.44 -5.58
C THR A 8 4.77 10.75 -6.32
N GLY A 9 3.97 11.67 -5.77
CA GLY A 9 3.75 13.02 -6.34
C GLY A 9 2.61 13.18 -7.36
N LYS A 10 1.87 12.12 -7.75
CA LYS A 10 0.67 12.23 -8.61
C LYS A 10 -0.57 12.79 -7.82
N PRO A 11 -1.67 13.21 -8.48
CA PRO A 11 -2.91 13.61 -7.82
C PRO A 11 -3.67 12.41 -7.23
N LEU A 12 -4.19 12.52 -6.01
CA LEU A 12 -4.99 11.43 -5.41
C LEU A 12 -6.28 11.19 -6.21
N PRO A 13 -6.66 9.92 -6.45
CA PRO A 13 -7.89 9.59 -7.15
C PRO A 13 -9.10 9.73 -6.20
N PRO A 14 -10.33 9.74 -6.75
CA PRO A 14 -11.56 9.70 -5.96
C PRO A 14 -11.53 8.57 -4.92
N ARG A 15 -12.10 8.81 -3.74
CA ARG A 15 -12.07 7.84 -2.63
C ARG A 15 -12.73 6.49 -2.96
N SER A 16 -13.61 6.46 -3.96
CA SER A 16 -14.23 5.24 -4.50
C SER A 16 -13.24 4.28 -5.17
N GLU A 17 -12.06 4.76 -5.56
CA GLU A 17 -11.00 3.96 -6.21
C GLU A 17 -9.95 3.44 -5.20
N TRP A 18 -10.18 3.71 -3.92
CA TRP A 18 -9.30 3.26 -2.85
C TRP A 18 -9.80 1.93 -2.32
N VAL A 19 -8.84 1.04 -2.05
CA VAL A 19 -9.07 -0.33 -1.64
C VAL A 19 -8.24 -0.65 -0.40
N PRO A 20 -8.73 -1.54 0.48
CA PRO A 20 -7.98 -1.96 1.65
C PRO A 20 -6.77 -2.79 1.26
N ARG A 21 -5.60 -2.42 1.78
CA ARG A 21 -4.34 -3.15 1.67
C ARG A 21 -3.90 -3.58 3.06
N LEU A 22 -3.63 -4.87 3.22
CA LEU A 22 -3.22 -5.46 4.48
C LEU A 22 -1.70 -5.56 4.49
N PHE A 23 -1.05 -4.81 5.39
CA PHE A 23 0.39 -4.83 5.58
C PHE A 23 0.72 -5.80 6.72
N PHE A 24 1.36 -6.91 6.38
CA PHE A 24 1.75 -7.93 7.35
C PHE A 24 3.15 -7.68 7.86
N ARG A 25 3.34 -7.91 9.16
CA ARG A 25 4.61 -7.87 9.89
C ARG A 25 4.75 -9.15 10.72
N LYS A 26 5.91 -9.34 11.35
CA LYS A 26 6.18 -10.48 12.23
C LYS A 26 5.14 -10.66 13.34
N GLU A 27 4.58 -9.57 13.86
CA GLU A 27 3.67 -9.57 15.02
C GLU A 27 2.19 -9.51 14.66
N GLY A 28 1.83 -9.40 13.39
CA GLY A 28 0.43 -9.27 12.96
C GLY A 28 0.30 -8.50 11.66
N PHE A 29 -0.85 -7.84 11.46
CA PHE A 29 -1.09 -7.01 10.29
C PHE A 29 -1.91 -5.78 10.66
N TYR A 30 -1.89 -4.78 9.79
CA TYR A 30 -2.78 -3.62 9.84
C TYR A 30 -3.28 -3.29 8.43
N VAL A 31 -4.38 -2.53 8.37
CA VAL A 31 -5.04 -2.17 7.12
C VAL A 31 -4.81 -0.69 6.82
N ILE A 32 -4.46 -0.38 5.58
CA ILE A 32 -4.48 0.98 5.04
C ILE A 32 -5.32 0.96 3.77
N ASP A 33 -6.24 1.91 3.63
CA ASP A 33 -6.89 2.14 2.35
C ASP A 33 -5.96 2.96 1.46
N LEU A 34 -5.65 2.41 0.28
CA LEU A 34 -4.80 3.02 -0.72
C LEU A 34 -5.50 3.02 -2.07
N PRO A 35 -5.23 3.98 -2.96
CA PRO A 35 -5.59 3.87 -4.36
C PRO A 35 -5.21 2.50 -4.94
N SER A 36 -6.08 1.94 -5.78
CA SER A 36 -5.89 0.58 -6.28
C SER A 36 -4.60 0.36 -7.07
N ASP A 37 -4.07 1.42 -7.70
CA ASP A 37 -2.90 1.47 -8.56
C ASP A 37 -1.67 2.13 -7.91
N ASP A 38 -1.68 2.32 -6.58
CA ASP A 38 -0.56 2.93 -5.85
C ASP A 38 0.69 2.03 -5.82
N ASP A 39 1.86 2.65 -5.61
CA ASP A 39 3.15 1.95 -5.60
C ASP A 39 3.39 1.25 -4.25
N LEU A 40 3.11 -0.05 -4.22
CA LEU A 40 3.28 -0.87 -3.02
C LEU A 40 4.74 -1.00 -2.57
N ASN A 41 5.73 -0.80 -3.45
CA ASN A 41 7.14 -0.80 -3.04
C ASN A 41 7.45 0.44 -2.19
N ALA A 42 7.05 1.62 -2.66
CA ALA A 42 7.22 2.87 -1.92
C ALA A 42 6.52 2.81 -0.55
N HIS A 43 5.33 2.19 -0.48
CA HIS A 43 4.66 1.95 0.79
C HIS A 43 5.40 0.94 1.67
N ALA A 44 5.91 -0.16 1.14
CA ALA A 44 6.69 -1.13 1.93
C ALA A 44 7.98 -0.50 2.49
N GLU A 45 8.67 0.32 1.71
CA GLU A 45 9.86 1.07 2.14
C GLU A 45 9.53 2.10 3.24
N ALA A 46 8.42 2.82 3.08
CA ALA A 46 7.94 3.78 4.07
C ALA A 46 7.36 3.12 5.34
N ASN A 47 7.11 1.81 5.30
CA ASN A 47 6.58 1.02 6.42
C ASN A 47 7.54 -0.11 6.81
N PRO A 48 8.64 0.21 7.53
CA PRO A 48 9.64 -0.78 7.94
C PRO A 48 9.03 -1.97 8.70
N GLY A 49 9.51 -3.17 8.37
CA GLY A 49 9.05 -4.43 8.95
C GLY A 49 7.85 -5.06 8.23
N THR A 50 7.39 -4.46 7.13
CA THR A 50 6.42 -5.10 6.22
C THR A 50 7.07 -6.28 5.51
N VAL A 51 6.50 -7.49 5.69
CA VAL A 51 6.99 -8.73 5.07
C VAL A 51 6.12 -9.18 3.89
N ARG A 52 4.88 -8.71 3.80
CA ARG A 52 4.03 -8.88 2.62
C ARG A 52 2.83 -7.93 2.66
N ILE A 53 2.28 -7.65 1.49
CA ILE A 53 1.03 -6.90 1.34
C ILE A 53 0.02 -7.79 0.60
N GLU A 54 -1.18 -7.91 1.16
CA GLU A 54 -2.32 -8.60 0.53
C GLU A 54 -3.49 -7.62 0.30
N ASP A 55 -4.42 -8.01 -0.58
CA ASP A 55 -5.75 -7.42 -0.59
C ASP A 55 -6.68 -8.06 0.46
N ALA A 56 -7.89 -7.53 0.61
CA ALA A 56 -8.90 -8.06 1.52
C ALA A 56 -9.44 -9.46 1.14
N ALA A 57 -9.15 -9.95 -0.07
CA ALA A 57 -9.48 -11.32 -0.48
C ALA A 57 -8.34 -12.30 -0.16
N GLY A 58 -7.21 -11.83 0.36
CA GLY A 58 -6.05 -12.64 0.67
C GLY A 58 -5.10 -12.87 -0.52
N ASN A 59 -5.25 -12.14 -1.63
CA ASN A 59 -4.31 -12.24 -2.74
C ASN A 59 -3.03 -11.48 -2.40
N LEU A 60 -1.88 -12.14 -2.58
CA LEU A 60 -0.56 -11.54 -2.41
C LEU A 60 -0.29 -10.52 -3.52
N LEU A 61 -0.10 -9.26 -3.13
CA LEU A 61 0.20 -8.16 -4.06
C LEU A 61 1.67 -7.78 -4.05
N TRP A 62 2.33 -7.92 -2.90
CA TRP A 62 3.74 -7.59 -2.74
C TRP A 62 4.41 -8.54 -1.72
N PRO A 63 5.42 -9.31 -2.12
CA PRO A 63 6.29 -10.05 -1.21
C PRO A 63 7.52 -9.24 -0.73
N GLU A 64 8.05 -9.57 0.46
CA GLU A 64 9.29 -8.98 1.00
C GLU A 64 10.44 -9.04 -0.01
N GLY A 65 11.05 -7.88 -0.30
CA GLY A 65 12.28 -7.81 -1.09
C GLY A 65 12.10 -7.95 -2.60
N THR A 66 10.87 -7.87 -3.12
CA THR A 66 10.66 -7.79 -4.56
C THR A 66 11.15 -6.43 -5.06
N LYS A 67 12.35 -6.37 -5.64
CA LYS A 67 12.70 -5.25 -6.54
C LYS A 67 11.87 -5.43 -7.81
N GLN A 68 10.76 -4.69 -7.94
CA GLN A 68 10.05 -4.53 -9.20
C GLN A 68 10.69 -3.42 -10.03
#